data_AF-A0A925DCA2-F1
#
_entry.id   AF-A0A925DCA2-F1
#
_cell.length_a   1.000
_cell.length_b   1.000
_cell.length_c   1.000
_cell.angle_alpha   90.00
_cell.angle_beta   90.00
_cell.angle_gamma   90.00
#
_symmetry.space_group_name_H-M   'P 1'
#
loop_
_entity.id
_entity.type
_entity.pdbx_description
1 polymer ?
#
loop_
_entity_poly.entity_id
_entity_poly.type
_entity_poly.pdbx_seq_one_letter_code
_entity_poly.pdbx_strand_id
1 'polypeptide(L)' 'MSTKDVLEFAITLPEQEREDLAFEILNSLPAGIPPRQRIEEDLVATIQRRMEDLESGEAKTVELPEAMRRIRGR' A
#
# COMPACT_ATOMS: atom_id res chain seq x y z
N MET A 1 -17.09 20.70 -20.80
CA MET A 1 -16.57 20.62 -19.42
C MET A 1 -15.11 20.27 -19.53
N SER A 2 -14.23 21.09 -18.97
CA SER A 2 -12.79 20.85 -18.99
C SER A 2 -12.41 19.83 -17.92
N THR A 3 -11.27 19.15 -18.08
CA THR A 3 -10.72 18.26 -17.04
C THR A 3 -10.55 19.00 -15.70
N LYS A 4 -10.22 20.29 -15.76
CA LYS A 4 -10.08 21.14 -14.58
C LYS A 4 -11.41 21.33 -13.85
N ASP A 5 -12.50 21.54 -14.60
CA ASP A 5 -13.85 21.73 -14.03
C ASP A 5 -14.31 20.44 -13.30
N VAL A 6 -13.96 19.26 -13.83
CA VAL A 6 -14.27 17.97 -13.21
C VAL A 6 -13.49 17.76 -11.91
N LEU A 7 -12.21 18.13 -11.88
CA LEU A 7 -11.38 18.03 -10.68
C LEU A 7 -11.82 19.03 -9.60
N GLU A 8 -12.14 20.26 -9.99
CA GLU A 8 -12.66 21.29 -9.08
C GLU A 8 -14.01 20.86 -8.50
N PHE A 9 -14.85 20.18 -9.26
CA PHE A 9 -16.07 19.58 -8.73
C PHE A 9 -15.77 18.42 -7.77
N ALA A 10 -14.88 17.50 -8.14
CA ALA A 10 -14.53 16.33 -7.34
C ALA A 10 -13.97 16.68 -5.94
N ILE A 11 -13.25 17.80 -5.79
CA ILE A 11 -12.76 18.26 -4.48
C ILE A 11 -13.86 18.84 -3.58
N THR A 12 -15.00 19.25 -4.15
CA THR A 12 -16.14 19.76 -3.37
C THR A 12 -17.05 18.65 -2.83
N LEU A 13 -16.85 17.41 -3.29
CA LEU A 13 -17.60 16.26 -2.80
C LEU A 13 -17.30 15.99 -1.31
N PRO A 14 -18.27 15.43 -0.56
CA PRO A 14 -18.03 14.84 0.75
C PRO A 14 -16.88 13.83 0.71
N GLU A 15 -16.20 13.66 1.83
CA GLU A 15 -15.01 12.80 1.93
C GLU A 15 -15.25 11.39 1.38
N GLN A 16 -16.34 10.75 1.80
CA GLN A 16 -16.70 9.40 1.34
C GLN A 16 -16.93 9.33 -0.17
N GLU A 17 -17.70 10.28 -0.73
CA GLU A 17 -18.01 10.31 -2.17
C GLU A 17 -16.76 10.58 -3.02
N ARG A 18 -15.82 11.36 -2.48
CA ARG A 18 -14.53 11.62 -3.12
C ARG A 18 -13.64 10.39 -3.13
N GLU A 19 -13.65 9.59 -2.07
CA GLU A 19 -12.93 8.32 -2.00
C GLU A 19 -13.48 7.30 -3.01
N ASP A 20 -14.81 7.17 -3.09
CA ASP A 20 -15.48 6.27 -4.02
C ASP A 20 -15.17 6.66 -5.48
N LEU A 21 -15.25 7.95 -5.81
CA LEU A 21 -14.90 8.46 -7.14
C LEU A 21 -13.42 8.19 -7.50
N ALA A 22 -12.50 8.39 -6.55
CA ALA A 22 -11.08 8.10 -6.78
C ALA A 22 -10.86 6.60 -7.07
N PHE A 23 -11.59 5.72 -6.38
CA PHE A 23 -11.53 4.28 -6.59
C PHE A 23 -12.06 3.87 -7.97
N GLU A 24 -13.19 4.42 -8.40
CA GLU A 24 -13.75 4.18 -9.73
C GLU A 24 -12.80 4.64 -10.85
N ILE A 25 -12.20 5.82 -10.71
CA ILE A 25 -11.21 6.34 -11.66
C ILE A 25 -10.02 5.38 -11.76
N LEU A 26 -9.46 4.94 -10.63
CA LEU A 26 -8.35 4.00 -10.63
C LEU A 26 -8.69 2.68 -11.33
N ASN A 27 -9.90 2.15 -11.12
CA ASN A 27 -10.36 0.92 -11.76
C ASN A 27 -10.67 1.10 -13.27
N SER A 28 -10.95 2.32 -13.72
CA SER A 28 -11.20 2.61 -15.15
C SER A 28 -9.94 2.62 -16.01
N LEU A 29 -8.75 2.68 -15.39
CA LEU A 29 -7.49 2.76 -16.11
C LEU A 29 -7.09 1.38 -16.66
N PRO A 30 -6.67 1.29 -17.94
CA PRO A 30 -6.21 0.03 -18.51
C PRO A 30 -5.01 -0.50 -17.69
N ALA A 31 -5.09 -1.79 -17.33
CA ALA A 31 -4.19 -2.46 -16.38
C ALA A 31 -2.74 -1.99 -16.49
N GLY A 32 -2.29 -1.24 -15.47
CA GLY A 32 -0.99 -0.58 -15.45
C GLY A 32 -0.77 0.30 -14.21
N ILE A 33 -1.85 0.77 -13.58
CA ILE A 33 -1.80 1.29 -12.21
C ILE A 33 -2.25 0.15 -11.29
N PRO A 34 -1.40 -0.37 -10.39
CA PRO A 34 -1.85 -1.36 -9.42
C PRO A 34 -2.98 -0.70 -8.62
N PRO A 35 -4.20 -1.27 -8.59
CA PRO A 35 -5.16 -0.86 -7.58
C PRO A 35 -4.50 -1.05 -6.21
N ARG A 36 -4.86 -0.23 -5.23
CA ARG A 36 -4.35 -0.30 -3.84
C ARG A 36 -4.32 -1.75 -3.30
N GLN A 37 -5.23 -2.59 -3.79
CA GLN A 37 -5.31 -4.04 -3.55
C GLN A 37 -4.03 -4.83 -3.89
N ARG A 38 -3.27 -4.50 -4.95
CA ARG A 38 -1.99 -5.20 -5.22
C ARG A 38 -0.92 -4.92 -4.19
N ILE A 39 -0.90 -3.72 -3.58
CA ILE A 39 0.06 -3.43 -2.51
C ILE A 39 -0.26 -4.28 -1.29
N GLU A 40 -1.54 -4.43 -0.95
CA GLU A 40 -1.95 -5.25 0.18
C GLU A 40 -1.70 -6.74 -0.07
N GLU A 41 -2.02 -7.26 -1.25
CA GLU A 41 -1.74 -8.65 -1.64
C GLU A 41 -0.23 -8.95 -1.68
N ASP A 42 0.57 -8.07 -2.29
CA ASP A 42 2.04 -8.22 -2.37
C ASP A 42 2.68 -8.08 -0.97
N LEU A 43 2.12 -7.23 -0.10
CA LEU A 43 2.57 -7.09 1.27
C LEU A 43 2.22 -8.33 2.10
N VAL A 44 1.00 -8.86 1.96
CA VAL A 44 0.56 -10.09 2.63
C VAL A 44 1.42 -11.27 2.20
N ALA A 45 1.65 -11.43 0.90
CA ALA A 45 2.54 -12.47 0.36
C ALA A 45 3.98 -12.32 0.88
N THR A 46 4.47 -11.08 0.99
CA THR A 46 5.80 -10.79 1.56
C THR A 46 5.87 -11.13 3.05
N ILE A 47 4.81 -10.83 3.82
CA ILE A 47 4.73 -11.16 5.25
C ILE A 47 4.72 -12.68 5.43
N GLN A 48 3.90 -13.39 4.66
CA GLN A 48 3.83 -14.86 4.70
C GLN A 48 5.19 -15.51 4.42
N ARG A 49 5.85 -15.12 3.32
CA ARG A 49 7.20 -15.63 3.01
C ARG A 49 8.20 -15.37 4.14
N ARG A 50 8.18 -14.17 4.74
CA ARG A 50 9.09 -13.84 5.85
C ARG A 50 8.80 -14.64 7.11
N MET A 51 7.53 -14.99 7.37
CA MET A 51 7.18 -15.89 8.46
C MET A 51 7.70 -17.29 8.20
N GLU A 52 7.52 -17.82 6.99
CA GLU A 52 8.06 -19.11 6.58
C GLU A 52 9.58 -19.17 6.72
N ASP A 53 10.30 -18.12 6.29
CA ASP A 53 11.76 -18.01 6.45
C ASP A 53 12.18 -18.02 7.94
N LEU A 54 11.37 -17.44 8.84
CA LEU A 54 11.63 -17.44 10.28
C LEU A 54 11.35 -18.80 10.92
N GLU A 55 10.27 -19.47 10.52
CA GLU A 55 9.87 -20.78 11.03
C GLU A 55 10.82 -21.89 10.55
N SER A 56 11.33 -21.79 9.32
CA SER A 56 12.30 -22.74 8.76
C SER A 56 13.72 -22.56 9.33
N GLY A 57 14.00 -21.42 9.97
CA GLY A 57 15.33 -21.06 10.43
C GLY A 57 16.28 -20.58 9.33
N GLU A 58 15.78 -20.34 8.11
CA GLU A 58 16.56 -19.78 7.00
C GLU A 58 16.84 -18.27 7.17
N ALA A 59 15.98 -17.58 7.93
CA ALA A 59 16.14 -16.17 8.23
C ALA A 59 17.35 -15.90 9.14
N LYS A 60 18.23 -14.99 8.69
CA LYS A 60 19.32 -14.46 9.54
C LYS A 60 18.75 -13.58 10.63
N THR A 61 18.78 -14.07 11.87
CA THR A 61 18.35 -13.30 13.05
C THR A 61 19.51 -12.49 13.63
N VAL A 62 19.17 -11.47 14.41
CA VAL A 62 20.11 -10.71 15.23
C VAL A 62 19.55 -10.60 16.64
N GLU A 63 20.44 -10.47 17.62
CA GLU A 63 20.06 -10.28 19.01
C GLU A 63 19.22 -9.01 19.21
N LEU A 64 18.24 -9.08 20.12
CA LEU A 64 17.30 -7.99 20.38
C LEU A 64 17.98 -6.63 20.68
N PRO A 65 19.07 -6.54 21.48
CA PRO A 65 19.76 -5.28 21.70
C PRO A 65 20.31 -4.64 20.41
N GLU A 66 20.79 -5.47 19.47
CA GLU A 66 21.28 -5.01 18.16
C GLU A 66 20.11 -4.57 17.26
N ALA A 67 19.01 -5.31 17.26
CA ALA A 67 17.79 -4.92 16.56
C ALA A 67 17.27 -3.55 17.04
N MET A 68 17.19 -3.35 18.37
CA MET A 68 16.75 -2.09 18.97
C MET A 68 17.68 -0.93 18.63
N ARG A 69 18.99 -1.16 18.55
CA ARG A 69 19.97 -0.15 18.12
C ARG A 69 19.70 0.31 16.69
N ARG A 70 19.42 -0.61 15.76
CA ARG A 70 19.16 -0.31 14.34
C ARG A 70 17.84 0.44 14.15
N ILE A 71 16.81 0.09 14.92
CA ILE A 71 15.50 0.77 14.85
C ILE A 71 15.60 2.22 15.31
N ARG A 72 16.33 2.48 16.41
CA ARG A 72 16.50 3.83 16.97
C ARG A 72 17.50 4.72 16.23
N GLY A 73 18.39 4.12 15.42
CA GLY A 73 19.42 4.84 14.65
C GLY A 73 18.97 5.30 13.27
N ARG A 74 17.69 5.15 12.92
CA ARG A 74 17.05 5.71 11.72
C ARG A 74 16.24 6.94 12.06
#